data_AF-F0Y9R7-F1
#
_entry.id   AF-F0Y9R7-F1
#
_cell.length_a   1.000
_cell.length_b   1.000
_cell.length_c   1.000
_cell.angle_alpha   90.00
_cell.angle_beta   90.00
_cell.angle_gamma   90.00
#
_symmetry.space_group_name_H-M   'P 1'
#
loop_
_entity.id
_entity.type
_entity.pdbx_description
1 polymer ?
#
loop_
_entity_poly.entity_id
_entity_poly.type
_entity_poly.pdbx_seq_one_letter_code
_entity_poly.pdbx_strand_id
1 'polypeptide(L)'
;LNENSMTTIDSGVFSNLNRLRWLDLGMNSISSLSVGSFDGLESLAVLFLYGNYLTRLEADTFENLTSLAVLDLWRNDVRSIDEGTFDGLDLTELNLERN
;
A
#
# COMPACT_ATOMS: atom_id res chain seq x y z
N LEU A 1 3.72 6.42 -10.22
CA LEU A 1 5.16 6.12 -10.05
C LEU A 1 5.41 4.63 -10.35
N ASN A 2 4.71 4.05 -11.32
CA ASN A 2 4.89 2.66 -11.72
C ASN A 2 6.17 2.48 -12.54
N GLU A 3 6.75 1.28 -12.52
CA GLU A 3 7.95 0.93 -13.29
C GLU A 3 9.18 1.78 -12.96
N ASN A 4 9.36 2.13 -11.69
CA ASN A 4 10.59 2.75 -11.22
C ASN A 4 11.40 1.74 -10.37
N SER A 5 12.68 2.00 -10.16
CA SER A 5 13.49 1.16 -9.26
C SER A 5 13.33 1.58 -7.80
N MET A 6 12.12 2.01 -7.38
CA MET A 6 11.89 2.40 -5.99
C MET A 6 11.96 1.15 -5.11
N THR A 7 12.78 1.20 -4.07
CA THR A 7 12.97 0.11 -3.11
C THR A 7 12.27 0.38 -1.78
N THR A 8 12.05 1.66 -1.45
CA THR A 8 11.44 2.11 -0.19
C THR A 8 10.49 3.26 -0.43
N ILE A 9 9.55 3.45 0.49
CA ILE A 9 8.70 4.64 0.58
C ILE A 9 9.13 5.39 1.84
N ASP A 10 9.81 6.52 1.65
CA ASP A 10 10.26 7.35 2.76
C ASP A 10 9.06 7.97 3.50
N SER A 11 9.13 7.97 4.83
CA SER A 11 8.07 8.56 5.66
C SER A 11 7.84 10.02 5.27
N GLY A 12 6.56 10.36 5.09
CA GLY A 12 6.12 11.72 4.79
C GLY A 12 6.33 12.19 3.35
N VAL A 13 6.79 11.32 2.43
CA VAL A 13 6.85 11.66 0.99
C VAL A 13 5.49 12.07 0.42
N PHE A 14 4.40 11.64 1.07
CA PHE A 14 3.03 11.95 0.67
C PHE A 14 2.28 12.90 1.62
N SER A 15 2.94 13.49 2.65
CA SER A 15 2.28 14.23 3.74
C SER A 15 1.38 15.40 3.34
N ASN A 16 1.39 15.84 2.09
CA ASN A 16 0.55 16.93 1.58
C ASN A 16 -0.34 16.53 0.40
N LEU A 17 -0.48 15.23 0.12
CA LEU A 17 -1.27 14.69 -0.99
C LEU A 17 -2.68 14.29 -0.55
N ASN A 18 -3.26 15.06 0.37
CA ASN A 18 -4.56 14.78 1.02
C ASN A 18 -5.78 14.79 0.09
N ARG A 19 -5.60 15.11 -1.20
CA ARG A 19 -6.62 15.05 -2.26
C ARG A 19 -6.35 13.96 -3.28
N LEU A 20 -5.22 13.26 -3.20
CA LEU A 20 -4.89 12.18 -4.11
C LEU A 20 -5.90 11.05 -3.94
N ARG A 21 -6.48 10.59 -5.05
CA ARG A 21 -7.47 9.50 -5.07
C ARG A 21 -6.91 8.19 -5.57
N TRP A 22 -5.83 8.28 -6.34
CA TRP A 22 -5.26 7.15 -7.07
C TRP A 22 -3.74 7.22 -6.98
N LEU A 23 -3.13 6.14 -6.51
CA LEU A 23 -1.69 6.02 -6.40
C LEU A 23 -1.24 4.68 -6.97
N ASP A 24 -0.42 4.76 -8.02
CA ASP A 24 0.19 3.60 -8.65
C ASP A 24 1.68 3.53 -8.34
N LEU A 25 2.05 2.50 -7.57
CA LEU A 25 3.41 2.09 -7.19
C LEU A 25 3.72 0.68 -7.72
N GLY A 26 2.96 0.18 -8.69
CA GLY A 26 3.16 -1.15 -9.26
C GLY A 26 4.47 -1.29 -10.05
N MET A 27 4.93 -2.53 -10.18
CA MET A 27 6.17 -2.90 -10.89
C MET A 27 7.39 -2.12 -10.42
N ASN A 28 7.50 -1.88 -9.10
CA ASN A 28 8.70 -1.33 -8.48
C ASN A 28 9.51 -2.45 -7.82
N SER A 29 10.46 -2.10 -6.95
CA SER A 29 11.25 -3.06 -6.16
C SER A 29 11.01 -2.92 -4.66
N ILE A 30 9.79 -2.52 -4.27
CA ILE A 30 9.44 -2.28 -2.86
C ILE A 30 9.40 -3.62 -2.14
N SER A 31 10.24 -3.80 -1.13
CA SER A 31 10.33 -5.04 -0.36
C SER A 31 9.68 -4.96 1.03
N SER A 32 9.41 -3.74 1.50
CA SER A 32 8.83 -3.48 2.82
C SER A 32 8.04 -2.17 2.81
N LEU A 33 6.98 -2.14 3.60
CA LEU A 33 6.21 -0.95 3.93
C LEU A 33 6.32 -0.74 5.43
N SER A 34 6.45 0.50 5.86
CA SER A 34 6.48 0.86 7.27
C SER A 34 5.17 1.52 7.66
N VAL A 35 4.83 1.47 8.94
CA VAL A 35 3.78 2.33 9.51
C VAL A 35 4.10 3.78 9.14
N GLY A 36 3.10 4.48 8.61
CA GLY A 36 3.23 5.84 8.11
C GLY A 36 3.84 6.02 6.71
N SER A 37 4.14 4.93 5.98
CA SER A 37 4.56 5.02 4.57
C SER A 37 3.55 5.75 3.68
N PHE A 38 2.27 5.79 4.09
CA PHE A 38 1.18 6.41 3.33
C PHE A 38 0.55 7.62 4.03
N ASP A 39 1.24 8.23 5.00
CA ASP A 39 0.73 9.41 5.71
C ASP A 39 0.46 10.58 4.75
N GLY A 40 -0.68 11.27 4.96
CA GLY A 40 -1.17 12.36 4.11
C GLY A 40 -1.99 11.90 2.90
N LEU A 41 -2.35 10.61 2.82
CA LEU A 41 -3.18 10.03 1.75
C LEU A 41 -4.60 9.66 2.21
N GLU A 42 -5.20 10.46 3.11
CA GLU A 42 -6.49 10.13 3.74
C GLU A 42 -7.65 10.03 2.73
N SER A 43 -7.53 10.73 1.60
CA SER A 43 -8.50 10.69 0.50
C SER A 43 -8.27 9.58 -0.51
N LEU A 44 -7.21 8.76 -0.36
CA LEU A 44 -6.83 7.77 -1.36
C LEU A 44 -7.88 6.68 -1.45
N ALA A 45 -8.40 6.46 -2.65
CA ALA A 45 -9.43 5.45 -2.90
C ALA A 45 -8.82 4.16 -3.47
N VAL A 46 -7.72 4.26 -4.21
CA VAL A 46 -7.08 3.12 -4.86
C VAL A 46 -5.57 3.19 -4.73
N LEU A 47 -5.00 2.07 -4.29
CA LEU A 47 -3.56 1.86 -4.13
C LEU A 47 -3.13 0.61 -4.89
N PHE A 48 -2.24 0.79 -5.85
CA PHE A 48 -1.63 -0.29 -6.61
C PHE A 48 -0.20 -0.51 -6.18
N LEU A 49 0.07 -1.71 -5.66
CA LEU A 49 1.38 -2.20 -5.22
C LEU A 49 1.76 -3.50 -5.97
N TYR A 50 1.06 -3.82 -7.05
CA TYR A 50 1.26 -5.05 -7.81
C TYR A 50 2.68 -5.19 -8.35
N GLY A 51 3.21 -6.41 -8.45
CA GLY A 51 4.53 -6.64 -9.04
C GLY A 51 5.71 -6.05 -8.24
N ASN A 52 5.59 -5.98 -6.91
CA ASN A 52 6.67 -5.61 -6.00
C ASN A 52 7.22 -6.87 -5.28
N TYR A 53 8.02 -6.71 -4.22
CA TYR A 53 8.65 -7.79 -3.47
C TYR A 53 8.21 -7.80 -2.00
N LEU A 54 6.98 -7.38 -1.72
CA LEU A 54 6.44 -7.36 -0.36
C LEU A 54 6.31 -8.78 0.18
N THR A 55 6.84 -9.03 1.38
CA THR A 55 6.84 -10.37 2.01
C THR A 55 5.99 -10.47 3.26
N ARG A 56 5.78 -9.34 3.95
CA ARG A 56 4.93 -9.21 5.13
C ARG A 56 4.18 -7.90 5.08
N LEU A 57 2.93 -7.93 5.53
CA LEU A 57 2.17 -6.73 5.84
C LEU A 57 2.06 -6.64 7.37
N GLU A 58 2.58 -5.55 7.93
CA GLU A 58 2.58 -5.31 9.37
C GLU A 58 1.26 -4.66 9.80
N ALA A 59 0.89 -4.82 11.06
CA ALA A 59 -0.24 -4.10 11.64
C ALA A 59 -0.09 -2.59 11.41
N ASP A 60 -1.22 -1.90 11.22
CA ASP A 60 -1.27 -0.45 11.05
C ASP A 60 -0.55 0.12 9.79
N THR A 61 -0.03 -0.73 8.89
CA THR A 61 0.64 -0.29 7.64
C THR A 61 -0.24 0.65 6.81
N PHE A 62 -1.56 0.44 6.85
CA PHE A 62 -2.55 1.19 6.06
C PHE A 62 -3.50 2.04 6.92
N GLU A 63 -3.21 2.25 8.22
CA GLU A 63 -4.15 2.84 9.19
C GLU A 63 -4.77 4.18 8.76
N ASN A 64 -4.01 5.02 8.06
CA ASN A 64 -4.44 6.36 7.67
C ASN A 64 -5.19 6.39 6.33
N LEU A 65 -5.29 5.26 5.63
CA LEU A 65 -5.95 5.13 4.33
C LEU A 65 -7.47 4.93 4.47
N THR A 66 -8.12 5.78 5.25
CA THR A 66 -9.54 5.65 5.64
C THR A 66 -10.55 5.68 4.47
N SER A 67 -10.15 6.19 3.30
CA SER A 67 -10.99 6.18 2.09
C SER A 67 -10.68 5.04 1.12
N LEU A 68 -9.75 4.14 1.47
CA LEU A 68 -9.24 3.12 0.55
C LEU A 68 -10.30 2.06 0.30
N ALA A 69 -10.62 1.88 -0.97
CA ALA A 69 -11.61 0.92 -1.45
C ALA A 69 -10.97 -0.22 -2.26
N VAL A 70 -9.82 0.02 -2.89
CA VAL A 70 -9.13 -0.95 -3.73
C VAL A 70 -7.65 -1.01 -3.36
N LEU A 71 -7.20 -2.20 -2.98
CA LEU A 71 -5.80 -2.51 -2.72
C LEU A 71 -5.35 -3.67 -3.60
N ASP A 72 -4.44 -3.39 -4.53
CA ASP A 72 -3.87 -4.40 -5.42
C ASP A 72 -2.44 -4.76 -5.00
N LEU A 73 -2.28 -5.98 -4.47
CA LEU A 73 -1.01 -6.60 -4.08
C LEU A 73 -0.67 -7.78 -4.99
N TRP A 74 -1.30 -7.90 -6.17
CA TRP A 74 -1.05 -8.97 -7.12
C TRP A 74 0.43 -9.15 -7.41
N ARG A 75 0.89 -10.40 -7.47
CA ARG A 75 2.27 -10.72 -7.84
C ARG A 75 3.31 -10.03 -6.95
N ASN A 76 3.10 -10.12 -5.64
CA ASN A 76 4.13 -9.88 -4.63
C ASN A 76 4.63 -11.25 -4.10
N ASP A 77 5.10 -11.31 -2.85
CA ASP A 77 5.57 -12.53 -2.19
C ASP A 77 5.07 -12.56 -0.73
N VAL A 78 3.85 -12.05 -0.50
CA VAL A 78 3.29 -11.84 0.85
C VAL A 78 3.00 -13.18 1.51
N ARG A 79 3.85 -13.57 2.47
CA ARG A 79 3.75 -14.81 3.25
C ARG A 79 3.13 -14.62 4.63
N SER A 80 3.08 -13.39 5.12
CA SER A 80 2.56 -13.06 6.46
C SER A 80 1.76 -11.76 6.42
N ILE A 81 0.61 -11.77 7.07
CA ILE A 81 -0.23 -10.60 7.28
C ILE A 81 -0.53 -10.57 8.77
N ASP A 82 -0.11 -9.51 9.45
CA ASP A 82 -0.33 -9.36 10.88
C ASP A 82 -1.81 -9.05 11.16
N GLU A 83 -2.30 -9.51 12.32
CA GLU A 83 -3.61 -9.09 12.83
C GLU A 83 -3.63 -7.56 12.96
N GLY A 84 -4.70 -6.92 12.49
CA GLY A 84 -4.82 -5.46 12.47
C GLY A 84 -4.28 -4.77 11.20
N THR A 85 -3.68 -5.49 10.25
CA THR A 85 -3.14 -4.89 9.00
C THR A 85 -4.19 -4.06 8.23
N PHE A 86 -5.45 -4.50 8.23
CA PHE A 86 -6.54 -3.87 7.48
C PHE A 86 -7.60 -3.22 8.38
N ASP A 87 -7.30 -3.00 9.66
CA ASP A 87 -8.26 -2.40 10.59
C ASP A 87 -8.63 -0.98 10.14
N GLY A 88 -9.91 -0.65 10.26
CA GLY A 88 -10.44 0.65 9.85
C GLY A 88 -10.58 0.85 8.33
N LEU A 89 -10.18 -0.11 7.50
CA LEU A 89 -10.39 -0.07 6.05
C LEU A 89 -11.76 -0.63 5.67
N ASP A 90 -12.41 -0.02 4.68
CA ASP A 90 -13.65 -0.51 4.06
C ASP A 90 -13.38 -0.96 2.61
N LEU A 91 -12.50 -1.97 2.47
CA LEU A 91 -12.07 -2.46 1.17
C LEU A 91 -13.23 -3.13 0.42
N THR A 92 -13.49 -2.64 -0.78
CA THR A 92 -14.37 -3.31 -1.76
C THR A 92 -13.62 -4.35 -2.58
N GLU A 93 -12.30 -4.18 -2.75
CA GLU A 93 -11.44 -5.08 -3.50
C GLU A 93 -10.06 -5.19 -2.82
N LEU A 94 -9.64 -6.43 -2.57
CA LEU A 94 -8.31 -6.78 -2.11
C LEU A 94 -7.78 -7.90 -3.01
N ASN A 95 -6.74 -7.59 -3.80
CA ASN A 95 -6.13 -8.58 -4.68
C ASN A 95 -4.81 -9.08 -4.08
N LEU A 96 -4.81 -10.34 -3.63
CA LEU A 96 -3.63 -11.05 -3.12
C LEU A 96 -3.22 -12.20 -4.04
N GLU A 97 -3.75 -12.28 -5.26
CA GLU A 97 -3.42 -13.37 -6.17
C GLU A 97 -1.93 -13.38 -6.55
N ARG A 98 -1.36 -14.58 -6.73
CA ARG A 98 0.05 -14.79 -7.08
C ARG A 98 1.07 -14.24 -6.07
N ASN A 99 0.73 -14.29 -4.77
CA ASN A 99 1.65 -14.11 -3.65
C ASN A 99 2.17 -15.45 -3.12
#